data_AF-A0A8B7DPT3-F1
#
_entry.id   AF-A0A8B7DPT3-F1
#
_cell.length_a   1.000
_cell.length_b   1.000
_cell.length_c   1.000
_cell.angle_alpha   90.00
_cell.angle_beta   90.00
_cell.angle_gamma   90.00
#
_symmetry.space_group_name_H-M   'P 1'
#
loop_
_entity.id
_entity.type
_entity.pdbx_description
1 polymer ?
#
loop_
_entity_poly.entity_id
_entity_poly.type
_entity_poly.pdbx_seq_one_letter_code
_entity_poly.pdbx_strand_id
1 'polypeptide(L)'
;MKFAERMNVTNFYASDGWLDGWKKRYNISFKTVSGEANACTRKMVAPGEETKLPTILSKYKLNQVYNSDEFGMFYRLQPNKSLHFKNEKFVGGKHIKLRFTGLASANALGKKLPMFVIGKAKSPRCFKNVKHLPCHYRSQKKSWMDGTLLQEWVREIDWQFKKEGLKIVLLVDNCPAHPIIDNL
;
A
#
# COMPACT_ATOMS: atom_id res chain seq x y z
N MET A 1 0.78 9.50 -39.23
CA MET A 1 1.32 9.79 -40.57
C MET A 1 0.98 8.68 -41.55
N LYS A 2 1.54 7.46 -41.42
CA LYS A 2 1.26 6.32 -42.34
C LYS A 2 -0.23 5.98 -42.58
N PHE A 3 -1.11 6.17 -41.58
CA PHE A 3 -2.55 5.92 -41.74
C PHE A 3 -3.27 7.04 -42.52
N ALA A 4 -2.87 8.30 -42.33
CA ALA A 4 -3.44 9.44 -43.06
C ALA A 4 -2.99 9.45 -44.52
N GLU A 5 -1.73 9.08 -44.79
CA GLU A 5 -1.19 8.86 -46.14
C GLU A 5 -1.96 7.79 -46.90
N ARG A 6 -2.28 6.65 -46.26
CA ARG A 6 -3.10 5.59 -46.86
C ARG A 6 -4.55 6.01 -47.16
N MET A 7 -5.06 7.01 -46.44
CA MET A 7 -6.39 7.58 -46.64
C MET A 7 -6.37 8.83 -47.54
N ASN A 8 -5.22 9.12 -48.16
CA ASN A 8 -4.99 10.30 -49.01
C ASN A 8 -5.30 11.65 -48.35
N VAL A 9 -5.21 11.72 -47.02
CA VAL A 9 -5.41 12.97 -46.26
C VAL A 9 -4.07 13.67 -46.08
N THR A 10 -3.78 14.61 -46.97
CA THR A 10 -2.48 15.30 -47.07
C THR A 10 -2.24 16.35 -45.99
N ASN A 11 -3.30 16.92 -45.41
CA ASN A 11 -3.23 17.99 -44.41
C ASN A 11 -3.54 17.52 -42.98
N PHE A 12 -3.32 16.24 -42.69
CA PHE A 12 -3.60 15.70 -41.37
C PHE A 12 -2.58 16.19 -40.33
N TYR A 13 -3.05 16.93 -39.32
CA TYR A 13 -2.25 17.37 -38.19
C TYR A 13 -2.72 16.70 -36.88
N ALA A 14 -1.88 15.82 -36.33
CA ALA A 14 -2.12 15.17 -35.05
C ALA A 14 -1.81 16.11 -33.88
N SER A 15 -2.64 17.14 -33.70
CA SER A 15 -2.57 18.01 -32.52
C SER A 15 -2.92 17.25 -31.24
N ASP A 16 -2.52 17.79 -30.09
CA ASP A 16 -2.96 17.29 -28.78
C ASP A 16 -4.49 17.25 -28.67
N GLY A 17 -5.18 18.26 -29.23
CA GLY A 17 -6.64 18.30 -29.27
C GLY A 17 -7.26 17.20 -30.14
N TRP A 18 -6.64 16.87 -31.27
CA TRP A 18 -7.06 15.74 -32.11
C TRP A 18 -6.92 14.41 -31.34
N LEU A 19 -5.78 14.22 -30.67
CA LEU A 19 -5.52 13.00 -29.91
C LEU A 19 -6.50 12.85 -28.73
N ASP A 20 -6.80 13.94 -28.02
CA ASP A 20 -7.75 13.92 -26.91
C ASP A 20 -9.19 13.68 -27.38
N GLY A 21 -9.60 14.27 -28.51
CA GLY A 21 -10.89 13.99 -29.13
C GLY A 21 -11.03 12.54 -29.61
N TRP A 22 -9.96 11.99 -30.19
CA TRP A 22 -9.91 10.59 -30.59
C TRP A 22 -10.04 9.65 -29.38
N LYS A 23 -9.27 9.88 -28.31
CA LYS A 23 -9.36 9.09 -27.07
C LYS A 23 -10.79 9.08 -26.50
N LYS A 24 -11.44 10.25 -26.44
CA LYS A 24 -12.83 10.38 -25.98
C LYS A 24 -13.81 9.61 -26.86
N ARG A 25 -13.70 9.74 -28.19
CA ARG A 25 -14.61 9.07 -29.15
C ARG A 25 -14.54 7.55 -29.06
N TYR A 26 -13.35 6.99 -28.83
CA TYR A 26 -13.13 5.54 -28.77
C TYR A 26 -13.09 4.99 -27.33
N ASN A 27 -13.46 5.80 -26.34
CA ASN A 27 -13.46 5.42 -24.92
C ASN A 27 -12.10 4.89 -24.42
N ILE A 28 -11.01 5.48 -24.90
CA ILE A 28 -9.64 5.09 -24.56
C ILE A 28 -9.18 5.97 -23.39
N SER A 29 -9.09 5.36 -22.21
CA SER A 29 -8.57 6.02 -21.01
C SER A 29 -7.10 5.68 -20.78
N PHE A 30 -6.30 6.67 -20.40
CA PHE A 30 -4.98 6.41 -19.86
C PHE A 30 -5.14 5.81 -18.46
N LYS A 31 -4.68 4.58 -18.25
CA LYS A 31 -4.69 3.92 -16.95
C LYS A 31 -3.24 3.73 -16.49
N THR A 32 -2.96 4.08 -15.24
CA THR A 32 -1.71 3.65 -14.60
C THR A 32 -1.82 2.15 -14.34
N VAL A 33 -0.86 1.38 -14.83
CA VAL A 33 -0.79 -0.05 -14.54
C VAL A 33 -0.56 -0.21 -13.03
N SER A 34 -1.51 -0.83 -12.33
CA SER A 34 -1.29 -1.28 -10.95
C SER A 34 -0.41 -2.53 -11.00
N GLY A 35 0.76 -2.48 -10.37
CA GLY A 35 1.78 -3.54 -10.46
C GLY A 35 1.35 -4.89 -9.87
N GLU A 36 0.33 -4.90 -9.02
CA GLU A 36 -0.12 -6.10 -8.30
C GLU A 36 -1.10 -6.97 -9.09
N ALA A 37 -1.78 -6.40 -10.11
CA ALA A 37 -2.82 -7.11 -10.85
C ALA A 37 -2.31 -8.33 -11.64
N ASN A 38 -1.01 -8.37 -11.96
CA ASN A 38 -0.39 -9.50 -12.68
C ASN A 38 0.13 -10.61 -11.74
N ALA A 39 0.17 -10.39 -10.42
CA ALA A 39 0.72 -11.35 -9.46
C ALA A 39 -0.30 -12.43 -9.03
N CYS A 40 -1.60 -12.17 -9.18
CA CYS A 40 -2.67 -13.10 -8.80
C CYS A 40 -3.58 -13.41 -9.99
N THR A 41 -3.50 -14.64 -10.52
CA THR A 41 -4.46 -15.10 -11.53
C THR A 41 -5.69 -15.69 -10.87
N ARG A 42 -6.87 -15.51 -11.48
CA ARG A 42 -8.14 -16.05 -10.97
C ARG A 42 -8.09 -17.57 -10.69
N LYS A 43 -7.30 -18.32 -11.47
CA LYS A 43 -7.07 -19.76 -11.26
C LYS A 43 -6.31 -20.09 -9.97
N MET A 44 -5.41 -19.21 -9.53
CA MET A 44 -4.65 -19.38 -8.28
C MET A 44 -5.49 -19.11 -7.04
N VAL A 45 -6.49 -18.22 -7.16
CA VAL A 45 -7.25 -17.72 -6.01
C VAL A 45 -8.63 -18.37 -5.88
N ALA A 46 -9.26 -18.79 -6.99
CA ALA A 46 -10.63 -19.32 -7.00
C ALA A 46 -10.90 -20.44 -5.97
N PRO A 47 -10.05 -21.46 -5.79
CA PRO A 47 -10.32 -22.50 -4.78
C PRO A 47 -10.33 -21.95 -3.35
N GLY A 48 -9.45 -20.99 -3.06
CA GLY A 48 -9.32 -20.35 -1.75
C GLY A 48 -10.42 -19.34 -1.45
N GLU A 49 -10.77 -18.52 -2.44
CA GLU A 49 -11.82 -17.50 -2.37
C GLU A 49 -13.22 -18.11 -2.31
N GLU A 50 -13.50 -19.17 -3.07
CA GLU A 50 -14.86 -19.69 -3.20
C GLU A 50 -15.24 -20.64 -2.06
N THR A 51 -14.29 -21.31 -1.43
CA THR A 51 -14.60 -22.36 -0.43
C THR A 51 -13.89 -22.17 0.90
N LYS A 52 -12.56 -22.04 0.91
CA LYS A 52 -11.77 -22.07 2.14
C LYS A 52 -11.95 -20.82 2.99
N LEU A 53 -11.83 -19.63 2.38
CA LEU A 53 -11.94 -18.37 3.09
C LEU A 53 -13.34 -18.14 3.66
N PRO A 54 -14.45 -18.30 2.90
CA PRO A 54 -15.80 -18.18 3.44
C PRO A 54 -16.06 -19.17 4.59
N THR A 55 -15.57 -20.40 4.47
CA THR A 55 -15.71 -21.42 5.53
C THR A 55 -15.00 -21.01 6.82
N ILE A 56 -13.78 -20.45 6.72
CA ILE A 56 -13.05 -19.93 7.90
C ILE A 56 -13.79 -18.73 8.50
N LEU A 57 -14.17 -17.76 7.67
CA LEU A 57 -14.81 -16.53 8.11
C LEU A 57 -16.20 -16.78 8.72
N SER A 58 -16.93 -17.81 8.28
CA SER A 58 -18.26 -18.18 8.83
C SER A 58 -18.24 -18.51 10.33
N LYS A 59 -17.06 -18.82 10.89
CA LYS A 59 -16.87 -19.13 12.32
C LYS A 59 -16.72 -17.88 13.19
N TYR A 60 -16.61 -16.69 12.58
CA TYR A 60 -16.33 -15.43 13.25
C TYR A 60 -17.42 -14.41 12.97
N LYS A 61 -17.71 -13.56 13.97
CA LYS A 61 -18.58 -12.39 13.78
C LYS A 61 -17.81 -11.29 13.03
N LEU A 62 -18.52 -10.37 12.37
CA LEU A 62 -17.90 -9.26 11.64
C LEU A 62 -16.94 -8.41 12.51
N ASN A 63 -17.25 -8.23 13.79
CA ASN A 63 -16.38 -7.50 14.71
C ASN A 63 -15.09 -8.27 15.10
N GLN A 64 -14.97 -9.55 14.74
CA GLN A 64 -13.82 -10.44 14.97
C GLN A 64 -13.02 -10.70 13.68
N VAL A 65 -13.49 -10.24 12.53
CA VAL A 65 -12.78 -10.35 11.26
C VAL A 65 -11.96 -9.08 11.05
N TYR A 66 -10.65 -9.18 11.19
CA TYR A 66 -9.70 -8.08 10.99
C TYR A 66 -8.95 -8.24 9.68
N ASN A 67 -8.72 -7.13 8.99
CA ASN A 67 -7.79 -7.03 7.87
C ASN A 67 -6.65 -6.10 8.26
N SER A 68 -5.43 -6.49 7.91
CA SER A 68 -4.24 -5.67 8.08
C SER A 68 -3.45 -5.55 6.80
N ASP A 69 -2.90 -4.36 6.56
CA ASP A 69 -2.10 -4.08 5.37
C ASP A 69 -1.02 -3.02 5.66
N GLU A 70 0.12 -3.16 5.00
CA GLU A 70 1.25 -2.27 5.08
C GLU A 70 1.18 -1.15 4.05
N PHE A 71 1.59 0.04 4.45
CA PHE A 71 1.79 1.16 3.52
C PHE A 71 3.11 1.87 3.76
N GLY A 72 3.73 2.34 2.68
CA GLY A 72 4.90 3.19 2.73
C GLY A 72 4.50 4.67 2.68
N MET A 73 4.87 5.45 3.70
CA MET A 73 4.67 6.90 3.71
C MET A 73 5.99 7.64 3.56
N PHE A 74 6.10 8.45 2.50
CA PHE A 74 7.24 9.32 2.27
C PHE A 74 6.93 10.76 2.70
N TYR A 75 7.37 11.14 3.89
CA TYR A 75 6.99 12.42 4.52
C TYR A 75 7.90 13.60 4.14
N ARG A 76 9.04 13.34 3.48
CA ARG A 76 9.95 14.39 2.95
C ARG A 76 10.21 14.24 1.46
N LEU A 77 9.31 13.58 0.74
CA LEU A 77 9.42 13.43 -0.70
C LEU A 77 9.26 14.79 -1.36
N GLN A 78 10.27 15.21 -2.13
CA GLN A 78 10.15 16.38 -2.98
C GLN A 78 9.37 16.02 -4.26
N PRO A 79 8.66 16.99 -4.87
CA PRO A 79 8.04 16.79 -6.17
C PRO A 79 9.07 16.31 -7.20
N ASN A 80 8.68 15.34 -8.03
CA ASN A 80 9.51 14.85 -9.14
C ASN A 80 9.54 15.85 -10.33
N LYS A 81 8.74 16.91 -10.27
CA LYS A 81 8.62 17.97 -11.28
C LYS A 81 8.52 19.30 -10.56
N SER A 82 9.27 20.28 -11.03
CA SER A 82 9.21 21.67 -10.57
C SER A 82 9.04 22.58 -11.78
N LEU A 83 8.37 23.73 -11.60
CA LEU A 83 8.24 24.73 -12.65
C LEU A 83 9.55 25.52 -12.72
N HIS A 84 10.10 25.63 -13.93
CA HIS A 84 11.35 26.36 -14.19
C HIS A 84 11.16 27.29 -15.39
N PHE A 85 11.89 28.40 -15.39
CA PHE A 85 11.97 29.26 -16.57
C PHE A 85 12.68 28.51 -17.70
N LYS A 86 12.24 28.74 -18.95
CA LYS A 86 12.66 27.98 -20.14
C LYS A 86 14.18 27.87 -20.35
N ASN A 87 14.95 28.81 -19.79
CA ASN A 87 16.39 28.94 -19.99
C ASN A 87 17.21 28.61 -18.73
N GLU A 88 16.58 28.17 -17.64
CA GLU A 88 17.32 27.75 -16.44
C GLU A 88 17.79 26.31 -16.56
N LYS A 89 19.09 26.08 -16.31
CA LYS A 89 19.61 24.72 -16.16
C LYS A 89 19.10 24.13 -14.85
N PHE A 90 18.25 23.12 -14.94
CA PHE A 90 17.84 22.32 -13.79
C PHE A 90 18.94 21.31 -13.42
N VAL A 91 19.60 21.53 -12.29
CA VAL A 91 20.53 20.54 -11.70
C VAL A 91 19.77 19.77 -10.63
N GLY A 92 19.32 18.56 -10.98
CA GLY A 92 18.60 17.69 -10.05
C GLY A 92 19.48 17.24 -8.88
N GLY A 93 19.04 17.47 -7.64
CA GLY A 93 19.67 16.95 -6.43
C GLY A 93 19.18 15.55 -6.05
N LYS A 94 19.92 14.86 -5.17
CA LYS A 94 19.48 13.57 -4.61
C LYS A 94 18.21 13.78 -3.77
N HIS A 95 17.08 13.27 -4.25
CA HIS A 95 15.82 13.35 -3.51
C HIS A 95 15.94 12.65 -2.14
N ILE A 96 15.50 13.35 -1.09
CA ILE A 96 15.41 12.79 0.25
C ILE A 96 14.20 11.85 0.29
N LYS A 97 14.43 10.56 0.10
CA LYS A 97 13.40 9.51 0.19
C LYS A 97 13.30 8.97 1.62
N LEU A 98 13.00 9.85 2.57
CA LEU A 98 12.72 9.40 3.93
C LEU A 98 11.33 8.77 4.00
N ARG A 99 11.30 7.50 4.38
CA ARG A 99 10.11 6.65 4.45
C ARG A 99 9.89 6.16 5.88
N PHE A 100 8.63 6.12 6.28
CA PHE A 100 8.15 5.25 7.35
C PHE A 100 7.23 4.19 6.74
N THR A 101 7.16 3.03 7.37
CA THR A 101 6.17 2.00 7.02
C THR A 101 5.14 1.95 8.14
N GLY A 102 3.87 2.00 7.80
CA GLY A 102 2.77 1.80 8.74
C GLY A 102 2.09 0.48 8.44
N LEU A 103 1.69 -0.24 9.49
CA LEU A 103 0.74 -1.34 9.41
C LEU A 103 -0.58 -0.84 10.00
N ALA A 104 -1.60 -0.79 9.16
CA ALA A 104 -2.95 -0.43 9.57
C ALA A 104 -3.79 -1.70 9.71
N SER A 105 -4.62 -1.76 10.74
CA SER A 105 -5.54 -2.88 10.98
C SER A 105 -6.92 -2.39 11.39
N ALA A 106 -7.96 -2.98 10.81
CA ALA A 106 -9.34 -2.71 11.19
C ALA A 106 -10.21 -3.95 11.05
N ASN A 107 -11.27 -4.04 11.86
CA ASN A 107 -12.29 -5.07 11.68
C ASN A 107 -13.34 -4.70 10.62
N ALA A 108 -14.15 -5.68 10.23
CA ALA A 108 -15.19 -5.50 9.22
C ALA A 108 -16.29 -4.49 9.62
N LEU A 109 -16.36 -4.07 10.89
CA LEU A 109 -17.24 -2.99 11.36
C LEU A 109 -16.53 -1.62 11.44
N GLY A 110 -15.25 -1.55 11.08
CA GLY A 110 -14.46 -0.32 11.06
C GLY A 110 -13.74 0.04 12.36
N LYS A 111 -13.77 -0.82 13.40
CA LYS A 111 -12.92 -0.62 14.60
C LYS A 111 -11.47 -0.79 14.22
N LYS A 112 -10.67 0.27 14.39
CA LYS A 112 -9.24 0.30 14.08
C LYS A 112 -8.41 -0.09 15.30
N LEU A 113 -7.33 -0.82 15.07
CA LEU A 113 -6.28 -1.01 16.09
C LEU A 113 -5.29 0.16 16.05
N PRO A 114 -4.58 0.45 17.16
CA PRO A 114 -3.47 1.39 17.13
C PRO A 114 -2.47 1.03 16.04
N MET A 115 -2.06 2.02 15.26
CA MET A 115 -1.16 1.81 14.13
C MET A 115 0.21 1.34 14.62
N PHE A 116 0.81 0.40 13.91
CA PHE A 116 2.20 0.00 14.13
C PHE A 116 3.08 0.70 13.10
N VAL A 117 4.02 1.53 13.56
CA VAL A 117 4.82 2.44 12.74
C VAL A 117 6.29 2.06 12.85
N ILE A 118 6.92 1.85 11.70
CA ILE A 118 8.30 1.45 11.58
C ILE A 118 9.11 2.58 10.94
N GLY A 119 10.11 3.05 11.67
CA GLY A 119 11.04 4.08 11.22
C GLY A 119 12.50 3.69 11.27
N LYS A 120 13.38 4.59 10.81
CA LYS A 120 14.81 4.29 10.74
C LYS A 120 15.52 4.50 12.06
N ALA A 121 15.21 5.59 12.74
CA ALA A 121 15.87 5.98 13.98
C ALA A 121 15.21 5.32 15.18
N LYS A 122 15.99 4.77 16.12
CA LYS A 122 15.46 4.23 17.38
C LYS A 122 14.75 5.30 18.22
N SER A 123 15.32 6.50 18.28
CA SER A 123 14.73 7.67 18.92
C SER A 123 14.80 8.87 17.97
N PRO A 124 13.78 9.08 17.14
CA PRO A 124 13.66 10.27 16.30
C PRO A 124 13.72 11.55 17.12
N ARG A 125 14.42 12.58 16.62
CA ARG A 125 14.51 13.89 17.32
C ARG A 125 13.14 14.53 17.58
N CYS A 126 12.16 14.28 16.71
CA CYS A 126 10.79 14.77 16.90
C CYS A 126 10.04 14.11 18.06
N PHE A 127 10.57 13.02 18.64
CA PHE A 127 10.00 12.40 19.84
C PHE A 127 10.56 12.98 21.13
N LYS A 128 11.49 13.95 21.05
CA LYS A 128 12.00 14.63 22.24
C LYS A 128 10.83 15.27 22.99
N ASN A 129 10.71 14.94 24.28
CA ASN A 129 9.63 15.38 25.18
C ASN A 129 8.23 14.81 24.87
N VAL A 130 8.11 13.84 23.96
CA VAL A 130 6.85 13.13 23.72
C VAL A 130 6.75 11.96 24.70
N LYS A 131 5.78 12.02 25.62
CA LYS A 131 5.56 10.97 26.63
C LYS A 131 4.74 9.79 26.11
N HIS A 132 3.75 10.07 25.26
CA HIS A 132 2.84 9.09 24.70
C HIS A 132 2.69 9.32 23.21
N LEU A 133 2.83 8.24 22.43
CA LEU A 133 2.53 8.23 21.01
C LEU A 133 1.16 7.58 20.81
N PRO A 134 0.35 8.07 19.84
CA PRO A 134 -0.91 7.44 19.48
C PRO A 134 -0.71 6.15 18.64
N CYS A 135 0.53 5.69 18.51
CA CYS A 135 0.91 4.53 17.71
C CYS A 135 2.03 3.74 18.41
N HIS A 136 2.18 2.47 18.03
CA HIS A 136 3.31 1.65 18.43
C HIS A 136 4.47 1.92 17.49
N TYR A 137 5.57 2.46 17.99
CA TYR A 137 6.75 2.74 17.17
C TYR A 137 7.83 1.67 17.36
N ARG A 138 8.40 1.21 16.24
CA ARG A 138 9.61 0.40 16.20
C ARG A 138 10.61 0.96 15.18
N SER A 139 11.89 0.66 15.39
CA SER A 139 12.94 1.10 14.48
C SER A 139 13.58 -0.06 13.73
N GLN A 140 13.70 0.08 12.42
CA GLN A 140 14.31 -0.87 11.50
C GLN A 140 15.20 -0.12 10.50
N LYS A 141 16.42 -0.61 10.24
CA LYS A 141 17.45 0.09 9.44
C LYS A 141 16.99 0.54 8.05
N LYS A 142 16.14 -0.25 7.40
CA LYS A 142 15.52 0.03 6.10
C LYS A 142 14.14 0.68 6.25
N SER A 143 13.52 0.60 7.44
CA SER A 143 12.14 1.07 7.70
C SER A 143 11.08 0.30 6.92
N TRP A 144 11.25 -1.01 6.83
CA TRP A 144 10.31 -1.97 6.23
C TRP A 144 9.78 -2.91 7.32
N MET A 145 8.63 -3.53 7.05
CA MET A 145 8.17 -4.69 7.81
C MET A 145 9.14 -5.87 7.61
N ASP A 146 9.33 -6.65 8.66
CA ASP A 146 9.97 -7.96 8.63
C ASP A 146 9.23 -8.93 9.55
N GLY A 147 9.49 -10.23 9.41
CA GLY A 147 8.77 -11.27 10.14
C GLY A 147 8.90 -11.17 11.65
N THR A 148 10.04 -10.67 12.14
CA THR A 148 10.24 -10.45 13.58
C THR A 148 9.32 -9.36 14.10
N LEU A 149 9.24 -8.22 13.40
CA LEU A 149 8.36 -7.11 13.77
C LEU A 149 6.88 -7.48 13.64
N LEU A 150 6.49 -8.22 12.60
CA LEU A 150 5.11 -8.70 12.47
C LEU A 150 4.76 -9.65 13.61
N GLN A 151 5.62 -10.63 13.91
CA GLN A 151 5.38 -11.58 14.99
C GLN A 151 5.26 -10.89 16.35
N GLU A 152 6.12 -9.90 16.61
CA GLU A 152 6.02 -9.07 17.82
C GLU A 152 4.63 -8.40 17.90
N TRP A 153 4.21 -7.73 16.83
CA TRP A 153 2.91 -7.06 16.77
C TRP A 153 1.72 -8.03 16.92
N VAL A 154 1.75 -9.17 16.22
CA VAL A 154 0.69 -10.20 16.30
C VAL A 154 0.57 -10.75 17.71
N ARG A 155 1.68 -11.01 18.41
CA ARG A 155 1.65 -11.50 19.79
C ARG A 155 1.15 -10.45 20.77
N GLU A 156 1.49 -9.18 20.57
CA GLU A 156 0.95 -8.07 21.38
C GLU A 156 -0.58 -7.99 21.25
N ILE A 157 -1.13 -8.02 20.04
CA ILE A 157 -2.59 -7.94 19.83
C ILE A 157 -3.30 -9.22 20.27
N ASP A 158 -2.71 -10.40 20.06
CA ASP A 158 -3.27 -11.68 20.51
C ASP A 158 -3.43 -11.69 22.04
N TRP A 159 -2.42 -11.22 22.76
CA TRP A 159 -2.51 -11.07 24.21
C TRP A 159 -3.61 -10.09 24.64
N GLN A 160 -3.80 -8.97 23.92
CA GLN A 160 -4.88 -8.01 24.19
C GLN A 160 -6.25 -8.66 23.98
N PHE A 161 -6.46 -9.36 22.87
CA PHE A 161 -7.73 -10.03 22.59
C PHE A 161 -8.00 -11.19 23.56
N LYS A 162 -6.98 -11.95 23.95
CA LYS A 162 -7.10 -13.00 24.99
C LYS A 162 -7.55 -12.42 26.33
N LYS A 163 -7.03 -11.27 26.73
CA LYS A 163 -7.50 -10.56 27.94
C LYS A 163 -8.96 -10.15 27.85
N GLU A 164 -9.44 -9.82 26.66
CA GLU A 164 -10.84 -9.51 26.40
C GLU A 164 -11.72 -10.77 26.22
N GLY A 165 -11.14 -11.97 26.29
CA GLY A 165 -11.85 -13.24 26.01
C GLY A 165 -12.29 -13.37 24.55
N LEU A 166 -11.65 -12.63 23.64
CA LEU A 166 -11.97 -12.59 22.22
C LEU A 166 -11.03 -13.46 21.41
N LYS A 167 -11.61 -14.25 20.51
CA LYS A 167 -10.90 -14.92 19.43
C LYS A 167 -11.23 -14.21 18.11
N ILE A 168 -10.20 -13.88 17.35
CA ILE A 168 -10.33 -13.14 16.09
C ILE A 168 -9.70 -13.93 14.94
N VAL A 169 -10.07 -13.55 13.71
CA VAL A 169 -9.37 -13.93 12.50
C VAL A 169 -8.70 -12.70 11.92
N LEU A 170 -7.40 -12.79 11.66
CA LEU A 170 -6.61 -11.73 11.07
C LEU A 170 -6.25 -12.12 9.63
N LEU A 171 -6.64 -11.27 8.69
CA LEU A 171 -6.30 -11.38 7.27
C LEU A 171 -5.08 -10.49 6.99
N VAL A 172 -4.09 -11.06 6.31
CA VAL A 172 -2.87 -10.39 5.83
C VAL A 172 -2.58 -10.90 4.41
N ASP A 173 -1.83 -10.13 3.63
CA ASP A 173 -1.39 -10.58 2.31
C ASP A 173 -0.31 -11.69 2.42
N ASN A 174 -0.09 -12.39 1.32
CA ASN A 174 0.93 -13.44 1.26
C ASN A 174 2.31 -12.84 0.95
N CYS A 175 2.90 -12.20 1.97
CA CYS A 175 4.21 -11.55 1.89
C CYS A 175 5.28 -12.39 2.60
N PRO A 176 6.55 -12.43 2.13
CA PRO A 176 7.65 -13.08 2.86
C PRO A 176 7.90 -12.50 4.26
N ALA A 177 7.47 -11.26 4.52
CA ALA A 177 7.51 -10.67 5.85
C ALA A 177 6.44 -11.24 6.78
N HIS A 178 5.52 -12.09 6.29
CA HIS A 178 4.41 -12.68 7.02
C HIS A 178 4.67 -14.18 7.24
N PRO A 179 5.62 -14.54 8.13
CA PRO A 179 5.91 -15.94 8.40
C PRO A 179 4.72 -16.62 9.08
N ILE A 180 4.72 -17.96 9.05
CA ILE A 180 3.87 -18.73 9.94
C ILE A 180 4.31 -18.47 11.37
N ILE A 181 3.36 -18.08 12.22
CA ILE A 181 3.60 -17.82 13.64
C ILE A 181 2.99 -18.96 14.44
N ASP A 182 3.83 -19.73 15.11
CA ASP A 182 3.41 -20.85 15.95
C ASP A 182 2.97 -20.40 17.36
N ASN A 183 2.16 -21.22 18.03
CA ASN A 183 1.72 -21.00 19.42
C ASN A 183 1.03 -19.65 19.64
N LEU A 184 0.04 -19.35 18.79
CA LEU A 184 -0.96 -18.30 18.99
C LEU A 184 -2.15 -18.88 19.75
#